data_AF-A0A8S2NQA1-F1
#
_entry.id   AF-A0A8S2NQA1-F1
#
_cell.length_a   1.000
_cell.length_b   1.000
_cell.length_c   1.000
_cell.angle_alpha   90.00
_cell.angle_beta   90.00
_cell.angle_gamma   90.00
#
_symmetry.space_group_name_H-M   'P 1'
#
loop_
_entity.id
_entity.type
_entity.pdbx_description
1 polymer ?
#
loop_
_entity_poly.entity_id
_entity_poly.type
_entity_poly.pdbx_seq_one_letter_code
_entity_poly.pdbx_strand_id
1 'polypeptide(L)'
;ITNIHQLFQKFDKNNGRLIAKTDIRKLILTLKQEETEKLKNTELFNDCLENCCWSISSRPTSYSSVLSRISQIDMKLIADLHYGTLPIPDFVQLPEFTLDILPCMRNGTVLFVDSTSVAHFLRDIHPQIQVDYILMTGDSDLSMPHYSISTTLTHDIFHGKTHIRHWFAMNCNKNEWSKYFSCIPQGISQWANQRYYVQMASGKNDSFFNTYLKLNDYWLLTSFNVAMNPQIRQSVWNLTCYGRLKSISKCHFEKDMNLWSLYVHIARSKFVISPPGKGLDCHRTWETLYLGSIPIVLSTTIDSLFQRLPVVIVKNYEQITLEFLQKTYENMFKQKFDYSRLYKQYWQQRIDNYRSGNMKNLQIKYHLKAKVTTWI
;
A
#
# COMPACT_ATOMS: atom_id res chain seq x y z
N ILE A 1 -1.11 -4.16 -22.93
CA ILE A 1 -0.56 -2.78 -22.75
C ILE A 1 -0.74 -1.93 -24.02
N THR A 2 -0.37 -2.39 -25.21
CA THR A 2 -0.57 -1.65 -26.49
C THR A 2 -2.05 -1.38 -26.80
N ASN A 3 -2.95 -2.32 -26.48
CA ASN A 3 -4.39 -2.21 -26.69
C ASN A 3 -5.06 -1.14 -25.78
N ILE A 4 -4.59 -1.04 -24.54
CA ILE A 4 -5.03 -0.03 -23.55
C ILE A 4 -4.72 1.37 -24.08
N HIS A 5 -3.52 1.57 -24.63
CA HIS A 5 -3.10 2.87 -25.14
C HIS A 5 -3.91 3.32 -26.36
N GLN A 6 -4.23 2.42 -27.30
CA GLN A 6 -5.05 2.76 -28.47
C GLN A 6 -6.52 3.05 -28.12
N LEU A 7 -7.09 2.33 -27.15
CA LEU A 7 -8.44 2.59 -26.63
C LEU A 7 -8.54 3.94 -25.91
N PHE A 8 -7.49 4.35 -25.17
CA PHE A 8 -7.44 5.65 -24.50
C PHE A 8 -7.01 6.82 -25.40
N GLN A 9 -6.15 6.60 -26.40
CA GLN A 9 -5.78 7.64 -27.38
C GLN A 9 -6.95 8.06 -28.29
N LYS A 10 -7.95 7.18 -28.49
CA LYS A 10 -9.18 7.51 -29.21
C LYS A 10 -10.07 8.50 -28.43
N PHE A 11 -9.84 8.66 -27.12
CA PHE A 11 -10.69 9.47 -26.26
C PHE A 11 -9.90 10.56 -25.53
N ASP A 12 -10.16 11.77 -26.04
CA ASP A 12 -9.81 13.10 -25.55
C ASP A 12 -8.43 13.66 -25.95
N LYS A 13 -8.42 14.28 -27.13
CA LYS A 13 -7.40 15.25 -27.52
C LYS A 13 -7.87 16.70 -27.45
N ASN A 14 -9.14 17.00 -27.15
CA ASN A 14 -9.65 18.36 -27.40
C ASN A 14 -10.63 18.95 -26.37
N ASN A 15 -11.22 18.24 -25.39
CA ASN A 15 -12.29 18.85 -24.58
C ASN A 15 -12.50 18.38 -23.12
N GLY A 16 -11.59 17.63 -22.50
CA GLY A 16 -11.60 17.40 -21.06
C GLY A 16 -12.89 16.77 -20.51
N ARG A 17 -13.53 15.85 -21.24
CA ARG A 17 -14.73 15.16 -20.74
C ARG A 17 -14.35 14.02 -19.81
N LEU A 18 -14.78 14.13 -18.54
CA LEU A 18 -14.73 13.09 -17.53
C LEU A 18 -15.33 11.77 -18.05
N ILE A 19 -14.59 10.70 -17.85
CA ILE A 19 -14.92 9.34 -18.27
C ILE A 19 -16.23 8.90 -17.61
N ALA A 20 -17.15 8.30 -18.38
CA ALA A 20 -18.33 7.69 -17.80
C ALA A 20 -17.94 6.49 -16.93
N LYS A 21 -18.47 6.42 -15.70
CA LYS A 21 -18.19 5.38 -14.69
C LYS A 21 -18.35 3.94 -15.23
N THR A 22 -19.20 3.75 -16.24
CA THR A 22 -19.44 2.49 -16.95
C THR A 22 -18.27 2.03 -17.82
N ASP A 23 -17.53 2.95 -18.46
CA ASP A 23 -16.41 2.62 -19.33
C ASP A 23 -15.17 2.21 -18.51
N ILE A 24 -14.97 2.85 -17.36
CA ILE A 24 -13.97 2.44 -16.36
C ILE A 24 -14.28 1.03 -15.85
N ARG A 25 -15.55 0.72 -15.52
CA ARG A 25 -15.95 -0.63 -15.06
C ARG A 25 -15.68 -1.71 -16.09
N LYS A 26 -16.02 -1.49 -17.37
CA LYS A 26 -15.76 -2.46 -18.45
C LYS A 26 -14.26 -2.71 -18.63
N LEU A 27 -13.47 -1.64 -18.66
CA LEU A 27 -12.01 -1.75 -18.73
C LEU A 27 -11.43 -2.53 -17.55
N ILE A 28 -11.91 -2.26 -16.32
CA ILE A 28 -11.47 -3.00 -15.12
C ILE A 28 -11.73 -4.49 -15.26
N LEU A 29 -12.90 -4.88 -15.79
CA LEU A 29 -13.24 -6.28 -16.00
C LEU A 29 -12.32 -6.93 -17.03
N THR A 30 -12.05 -6.26 -18.15
CA THR A 30 -11.13 -6.75 -19.18
C THR A 30 -9.70 -6.91 -18.65
N LEU A 31 -9.19 -5.94 -17.89
CA LEU A 31 -7.85 -6.00 -17.30
C LEU A 31 -7.72 -7.14 -16.27
N LYS A 32 -8.75 -7.33 -15.44
CA LYS A 32 -8.81 -8.43 -14.48
C LYS A 32 -8.88 -9.78 -15.18
N GLN A 33 -9.65 -9.90 -16.27
CA GLN A 33 -9.70 -11.13 -17.06
C GLN A 33 -8.35 -11.45 -17.71
N GLU A 34 -7.71 -10.48 -18.36
CA GLU A 34 -6.38 -10.65 -18.96
C GLU A 34 -5.29 -11.03 -17.93
N GLU A 35 -5.38 -10.49 -16.71
CA GLU A 35 -4.48 -10.83 -15.61
C GLU A 35 -4.79 -12.23 -15.06
N THR A 36 -6.06 -12.58 -14.86
CA THR A 36 -6.47 -13.91 -14.39
C THR A 36 -6.07 -15.02 -15.38
N GLU A 37 -6.20 -14.78 -16.69
CA GLU A 37 -5.79 -15.73 -17.73
C GLU A 37 -4.28 -15.96 -17.78
N LYS A 38 -3.48 -14.96 -17.41
CA LYS A 38 -2.01 -15.07 -17.33
C LYS A 38 -1.50 -15.74 -16.04
N LEU A 39 -2.32 -15.75 -14.99
CA LEU A 39 -1.96 -16.26 -13.67
C LEU A 39 -2.52 -17.67 -13.45
N LYS A 40 -2.10 -18.64 -14.28
CA LYS A 40 -2.34 -20.06 -13.97
C LYS A 40 -1.36 -20.49 -12.89
N ASN A 41 -1.86 -20.58 -11.66
CA ASN A 41 -1.09 -21.18 -10.56
C ASN A 41 -1.04 -22.70 -10.77
N THR A 42 0.15 -23.29 -10.71
CA THR A 42 0.29 -24.75 -10.66
C THR A 42 0.09 -25.19 -9.21
N GLU A 43 -0.93 -26.00 -8.96
CA GLU A 43 -1.11 -26.66 -7.66
C GLU A 43 -0.01 -27.72 -7.49
N LEU A 44 0.75 -27.60 -6.40
CA LEU A 44 1.90 -28.45 -6.12
C LEU A 44 1.54 -29.54 -5.12
N PHE A 45 0.60 -29.25 -4.22
CA PHE A 45 0.21 -30.11 -3.11
C PHE A 45 -1.18 -29.70 -2.61
N ASN A 46 -1.97 -30.67 -2.18
CA ASN A 46 -3.27 -30.47 -1.55
C ASN A 46 -3.50 -31.54 -0.49
N ASP A 47 -4.06 -31.16 0.65
CA ASP A 47 -4.40 -32.07 1.75
C ASP A 47 -5.56 -31.49 2.58
N CYS A 48 -6.24 -32.36 3.33
CA CYS A 48 -7.48 -32.03 4.02
C CYS A 48 -7.57 -32.70 5.40
N LEU A 49 -8.03 -31.93 6.38
CA LEU A 49 -8.56 -32.43 7.65
C LEU A 49 -10.09 -32.46 7.61
N GLU A 50 -10.72 -32.80 8.73
CA GLU A 50 -12.17 -32.92 8.86
C GLU A 50 -12.92 -31.64 8.46
N ASN A 51 -12.45 -30.47 8.92
CA ASN A 51 -13.17 -29.19 8.76
C ASN A 51 -12.58 -28.26 7.70
N CYS A 52 -11.40 -28.56 7.17
CA CYS A 52 -10.69 -27.67 6.26
C CYS A 52 -9.71 -28.42 5.35
N CYS A 53 -9.42 -27.83 4.21
CA CYS A 53 -8.36 -28.24 3.29
C CYS A 53 -7.38 -27.09 3.09
N TRP A 54 -6.16 -27.43 2.68
CA TRP A 54 -5.21 -26.44 2.19
C TRP A 54 -4.47 -26.97 0.97
N SER A 55 -4.16 -26.06 0.05
CA SER A 55 -3.29 -26.34 -1.08
C SER A 55 -2.12 -25.39 -1.12
N ILE A 56 -1.03 -25.86 -1.71
CA ILE A 56 0.18 -25.08 -1.93
C ILE A 56 0.29 -24.86 -3.43
N SER A 57 0.43 -23.60 -3.82
CA SER A 57 0.58 -23.23 -5.23
C SER A 57 1.74 -22.26 -5.41
N SER A 58 2.36 -22.30 -6.58
CA SER A 58 3.37 -21.31 -6.95
C SER A 58 2.73 -19.92 -7.00
N ARG A 59 3.38 -18.90 -6.43
CA ARG A 59 2.94 -17.52 -6.66
C ARG A 59 3.39 -17.06 -8.05
N PRO A 60 2.59 -16.22 -8.72
CA PRO A 60 3.01 -15.58 -9.95
C PRO A 60 4.31 -14.80 -9.79
N THR A 61 5.20 -14.93 -10.77
CA THR A 61 6.54 -14.32 -10.77
C THR A 61 6.60 -12.97 -11.50
N SER A 62 5.53 -12.57 -12.21
CA SER A 62 5.48 -11.30 -12.92
C SER A 62 4.25 -10.49 -12.52
N TYR A 63 4.51 -9.40 -11.82
CA TYR A 63 3.51 -8.38 -11.53
C TYR A 63 3.84 -7.06 -12.24
N SER A 64 4.69 -7.01 -13.27
CA SER A 64 5.15 -5.73 -13.84
C SER A 64 4.11 -5.01 -14.72
N SER A 65 2.92 -4.77 -14.19
CA SER A 65 1.90 -3.91 -14.75
C SER A 65 1.46 -2.88 -13.72
N VAL A 66 0.82 -1.80 -14.16
CA VAL A 66 0.25 -0.77 -13.29
C VAL A 66 -0.73 -1.33 -12.25
N LEU A 67 -1.31 -2.51 -12.48
CA LEU A 67 -2.19 -3.19 -11.53
C LEU A 67 -1.47 -3.66 -10.27
N SER A 68 -0.14 -3.77 -10.30
CA SER A 68 0.68 -4.15 -9.14
C SER A 68 1.14 -2.99 -8.27
N ARG A 69 0.76 -1.75 -8.63
CA ARG A 69 1.00 -0.59 -7.79
C ARG A 69 0.22 -0.75 -6.50
N ILE A 70 0.96 -0.63 -5.41
CA ILE A 70 0.53 -0.96 -4.07
C ILE A 70 -0.65 -0.09 -3.65
N SER A 71 -1.66 -0.75 -3.12
CA SER A 71 -2.75 -0.24 -2.29
C SER A 71 -2.88 -1.08 -1.02
N GLN A 72 -3.71 -0.61 -0.10
CA GLN A 72 -4.07 -1.33 1.12
C GLN A 72 -4.54 -2.77 0.83
N ILE A 73 -5.47 -2.94 -0.11
CA ILE A 73 -6.06 -4.24 -0.45
C ILE A 73 -5.01 -5.17 -1.04
N ASP A 74 -4.04 -4.68 -1.83
CA ASP A 74 -3.03 -5.58 -2.41
C ASP A 74 -2.17 -6.23 -1.33
N MET A 75 -1.84 -5.50 -0.26
CA MET A 75 -1.09 -6.04 0.86
C MET A 75 -1.92 -7.09 1.62
N LYS A 76 -3.22 -6.86 1.79
CA LYS A 76 -4.15 -7.87 2.32
C LYS A 76 -4.19 -9.12 1.44
N LEU A 77 -4.25 -8.94 0.12
CA LEU A 77 -4.26 -10.03 -0.87
C LEU A 77 -2.91 -10.74 -1.05
N ILE A 78 -1.83 -10.28 -0.41
CA ILE A 78 -0.59 -11.07 -0.29
C ILE A 78 -0.78 -12.19 0.74
N ALA A 79 -1.67 -12.06 1.71
CA ALA A 79 -1.83 -13.05 2.76
C ALA A 79 -2.45 -14.38 2.26
N ASP A 80 -2.35 -15.39 3.10
CA ASP A 80 -2.97 -16.70 2.91
C ASP A 80 -4.35 -16.76 3.59
N LEU A 81 -4.53 -15.99 4.68
CA LEU A 81 -5.77 -15.83 5.44
C LEU A 81 -5.96 -14.36 5.82
N HIS A 82 -7.20 -13.95 6.08
CA HIS A 82 -7.48 -12.64 6.68
C HIS A 82 -8.39 -12.74 7.92
N TYR A 83 -8.24 -11.82 8.86
CA TYR A 83 -9.10 -11.69 10.04
C TYR A 83 -9.49 -10.23 10.24
N GLY A 84 -10.79 -9.97 10.37
CA GLY A 84 -11.30 -8.62 10.62
C GLY A 84 -12.61 -8.34 9.89
N THR A 85 -13.09 -7.11 9.99
CA THR A 85 -14.42 -6.71 9.52
C THR A 85 -14.41 -6.00 8.17
N LEU A 86 -13.25 -5.67 7.62
CA LEU A 86 -13.16 -4.94 6.37
C LEU A 86 -13.39 -5.90 5.19
N PRO A 87 -14.36 -5.56 4.30
CA PRO A 87 -14.81 -6.47 3.27
C PRO A 87 -13.72 -6.75 2.25
N ILE A 88 -13.72 -7.99 1.74
CA ILE A 88 -12.94 -8.39 0.58
C ILE A 88 -13.90 -8.43 -0.61
N PRO A 89 -13.51 -7.94 -1.80
CA PRO A 89 -14.38 -8.02 -2.96
C PRO A 89 -14.74 -9.48 -3.30
N ASP A 90 -16.02 -9.77 -3.54
CA ASP A 90 -16.57 -11.14 -3.70
C ASP A 90 -15.86 -12.02 -4.74
N PHE A 91 -15.27 -11.40 -5.77
CA PHE A 91 -14.54 -12.10 -6.83
C PHE A 91 -13.10 -12.46 -6.44
N VAL A 92 -12.63 -12.08 -5.25
CA VAL A 92 -11.29 -12.39 -4.75
C VAL A 92 -11.36 -13.50 -3.71
N GLN A 93 -10.68 -14.60 -3.98
CA GLN A 93 -10.55 -15.70 -3.04
C GLN A 93 -9.42 -15.41 -2.05
N LEU A 94 -9.75 -14.75 -0.94
CA LEU A 94 -8.91 -14.74 0.27
C LEU A 94 -9.77 -15.26 1.43
N PRO A 95 -9.50 -16.46 1.95
CA PRO A 95 -10.33 -17.05 3.01
C PRO A 95 -10.24 -16.28 4.32
N GLU A 96 -11.40 -16.11 4.98
CA GLU A 96 -11.49 -15.58 6.33
C GLU A 96 -10.95 -16.61 7.33
N PHE A 97 -10.19 -16.11 8.30
CA PHE A 97 -9.73 -16.87 9.45
C PHE A 97 -10.90 -17.12 10.39
N THR A 98 -11.22 -18.39 10.60
CA THR A 98 -12.14 -18.85 11.65
C THR A 98 -11.42 -19.82 12.58
N LEU A 99 -11.95 -20.06 13.78
CA LEU A 99 -11.37 -21.04 14.71
C LEU A 99 -11.34 -22.46 14.10
N ASP A 100 -12.26 -22.78 13.18
CA ASP A 100 -12.30 -24.05 12.46
C ASP A 100 -11.06 -24.27 11.55
N ILE A 101 -10.33 -23.20 11.19
CA ILE A 101 -9.09 -23.28 10.39
C ILE A 101 -7.86 -23.59 11.24
N LEU A 102 -7.89 -23.38 12.56
CA LEU A 102 -6.72 -23.57 13.44
C LEU A 102 -5.99 -24.91 13.21
N PRO A 103 -6.69 -26.07 13.11
CA PRO A 103 -6.02 -27.35 12.88
C PRO A 103 -5.31 -27.46 11.53
N CYS A 104 -5.77 -26.72 10.51
CA CYS A 104 -5.17 -26.71 9.18
C CYS A 104 -4.01 -25.74 9.03
N MET A 105 -3.85 -24.78 9.94
CA MET A 105 -2.80 -23.77 9.83
C MET A 105 -1.41 -24.41 9.67
N ARG A 106 -0.63 -23.89 8.72
CA ARG A 106 0.72 -24.39 8.43
C ARG A 106 1.79 -23.39 8.83
N ASN A 107 2.97 -23.91 9.18
CA ASN A 107 4.15 -23.08 9.41
C ASN A 107 4.42 -22.15 8.21
N GLY A 108 4.65 -20.88 8.49
CA GLY A 108 4.84 -19.84 7.47
C GLY A 108 3.55 -19.35 6.82
N THR A 109 2.38 -19.65 7.38
CA THR A 109 1.13 -19.00 7.00
C THR A 109 1.27 -17.48 7.15
N VAL A 110 0.87 -16.74 6.13
CA VAL A 110 0.76 -15.28 6.21
C VAL A 110 -0.67 -14.93 6.58
N LEU A 111 -0.87 -14.32 7.73
CA LEU A 111 -2.19 -13.93 8.24
C LEU A 111 -2.29 -12.41 8.28
N PHE A 112 -3.22 -11.86 7.51
CA PHE A 112 -3.54 -10.44 7.58
C PHE A 112 -4.62 -10.18 8.62
N VAL A 113 -4.39 -9.23 9.52
CA VAL A 113 -5.34 -8.81 10.54
C VAL A 113 -5.65 -7.34 10.32
N ASP A 114 -6.93 -6.99 10.17
CA ASP A 114 -7.32 -5.59 10.10
C ASP A 114 -6.84 -4.88 11.38
N SER A 115 -6.23 -3.70 11.22
CA SER A 115 -5.60 -2.97 12.32
C SER A 115 -6.56 -2.69 13.49
N THR A 116 -7.86 -2.57 13.22
CA THR A 116 -8.92 -2.38 14.24
C THR A 116 -9.22 -3.65 15.05
N SER A 117 -8.91 -4.82 14.50
CA SER A 117 -9.17 -6.13 15.10
C SER A 117 -7.94 -6.73 15.79
N VAL A 118 -6.76 -6.11 15.64
CA VAL A 118 -5.48 -6.66 16.13
C VAL A 118 -5.44 -6.89 17.64
N ALA A 119 -6.03 -6.00 18.44
CA ALA A 119 -5.99 -6.12 19.90
C ALA A 119 -6.79 -7.34 20.38
N HIS A 120 -7.98 -7.55 19.81
CA HIS A 120 -8.78 -8.74 20.05
C HIS A 120 -8.07 -10.00 19.54
N PHE A 121 -7.56 -9.96 18.31
CA PHE A 121 -6.85 -11.08 17.70
C PHE A 121 -5.66 -11.54 18.57
N LEU A 122 -4.81 -10.62 19.00
CA LEU A 122 -3.63 -10.93 19.80
C LEU A 122 -3.97 -11.42 21.21
N ARG A 123 -5.09 -10.98 21.78
CA ARG A 123 -5.53 -11.40 23.12
C ARG A 123 -6.20 -12.78 23.10
N ASP A 124 -7.11 -13.00 22.16
CA ASP A 124 -8.05 -14.11 22.23
C ASP A 124 -7.74 -15.23 21.23
N ILE A 125 -7.10 -14.90 20.09
CA ILE A 125 -6.86 -15.87 19.00
C ILE A 125 -5.40 -16.31 18.95
N HIS A 126 -4.45 -15.38 19.02
CA HIS A 126 -3.02 -15.69 18.96
C HIS A 126 -2.58 -16.79 19.97
N PRO A 127 -3.04 -16.82 21.23
CA PRO A 127 -2.66 -17.87 22.18
C PRO A 127 -3.09 -19.29 21.76
N GLN A 128 -4.06 -19.41 20.84
CA GLN A 128 -4.56 -20.69 20.37
C GLN A 128 -3.78 -21.22 19.16
N ILE A 129 -3.02 -20.38 18.46
CA ILE A 129 -2.24 -20.76 17.27
C ILE A 129 -0.97 -21.49 17.70
N GLN A 130 -0.80 -22.75 17.27
CA GLN A 130 0.32 -23.63 17.66
C GLN A 130 1.44 -23.73 16.62
N VAL A 131 1.34 -22.97 15.52
CA VAL A 131 2.32 -22.99 14.42
C VAL A 131 2.93 -21.61 14.24
N ASP A 132 4.17 -21.57 13.77
CA ASP A 132 4.81 -20.29 13.47
C ASP A 132 4.19 -19.64 12.24
N TYR A 133 3.82 -18.38 12.35
CA TYR A 133 3.18 -17.64 11.27
C TYR A 133 3.72 -16.22 11.13
N ILE A 134 3.41 -15.58 10.01
CA ILE A 134 3.77 -14.20 9.71
C ILE A 134 2.51 -13.36 9.89
N LEU A 135 2.58 -12.35 10.76
CA LEU A 135 1.49 -11.43 11.00
C LEU A 135 1.63 -10.22 10.07
N MET A 136 0.55 -9.85 9.38
CA MET A 136 0.42 -8.59 8.68
C MET A 136 -0.71 -7.79 9.29
N THR A 137 -0.54 -6.48 9.51
CA THR A 137 -1.62 -5.60 9.99
C THR A 137 -1.76 -4.36 9.14
N GLY A 138 -2.99 -3.94 8.85
CA GLY A 138 -3.23 -2.73 8.07
C GLY A 138 -4.69 -2.42 7.82
N ASP A 139 -4.92 -1.68 6.73
CA ASP A 139 -6.24 -1.25 6.26
C ASP A 139 -6.99 -0.30 7.22
N SER A 140 -6.24 0.48 8.00
CA SER A 140 -6.79 1.62 8.75
C SER A 140 -5.74 2.70 8.99
N ASP A 141 -6.18 3.83 9.53
CA ASP A 141 -5.31 4.93 9.98
C ASP A 141 -4.60 4.63 11.31
N LEU A 142 -4.94 3.52 11.99
CA LEU A 142 -4.33 3.16 13.27
C LEU A 142 -2.86 2.81 13.08
N SER A 143 -2.03 3.34 13.97
CA SER A 143 -0.62 3.04 13.97
C SER A 143 -0.29 1.77 14.75
N MET A 144 0.74 1.05 14.30
CA MET A 144 1.15 -0.23 14.87
C MET A 144 2.59 -0.25 15.40
N PRO A 145 2.89 -0.92 16.53
CA PRO A 145 1.92 -1.52 17.45
C PRO A 145 1.01 -0.45 18.07
N HIS A 146 -0.28 -0.76 18.19
CA HIS A 146 -1.25 0.15 18.77
C HIS A 146 -1.12 0.16 20.30
N TYR A 147 -1.37 1.31 20.93
CA TYR A 147 -1.20 1.47 22.39
C TYR A 147 -2.09 0.53 23.22
N SER A 148 -3.19 0.04 22.63
CA SER A 148 -4.10 -0.89 23.30
C SER A 148 -3.58 -2.33 23.37
N ILE A 149 -2.46 -2.64 22.73
CA ILE A 149 -1.84 -3.97 22.76
C ILE A 149 -0.97 -4.05 24.03
N SER A 150 -1.06 -5.16 24.75
CA SER A 150 -0.26 -5.40 25.97
C SER A 150 1.23 -5.15 25.72
N THR A 151 1.87 -4.38 26.60
CA THR A 151 3.30 -4.08 26.53
C THR A 151 4.15 -5.34 26.67
N THR A 152 3.76 -6.27 27.55
CA THR A 152 4.42 -7.57 27.72
C THR A 152 4.32 -8.41 26.45
N LEU A 153 3.13 -8.52 25.86
CA LEU A 153 2.95 -9.28 24.61
C LEU A 153 3.74 -8.64 23.46
N THR A 154 3.70 -7.32 23.36
CA THR A 154 4.47 -6.56 22.36
C THR A 154 5.97 -6.84 22.52
N HIS A 155 6.47 -6.84 23.76
CA HIS A 155 7.84 -7.19 24.07
C HIS A 155 8.15 -8.64 23.65
N ASP A 156 7.30 -9.61 24.02
CA ASP A 156 7.53 -11.02 23.71
C ASP A 156 7.55 -11.29 22.19
N ILE A 157 6.67 -10.65 21.42
CA ILE A 157 6.70 -10.70 19.94
C ILE A 157 8.05 -10.16 19.42
N PHE A 158 8.50 -9.02 19.94
CA PHE A 158 9.73 -8.37 19.47
C PHE A 158 11.02 -9.05 19.94
N HIS A 159 10.93 -10.00 20.85
CA HIS A 159 12.03 -10.84 21.30
C HIS A 159 11.90 -12.29 20.82
N GLY A 160 10.97 -12.59 19.91
CA GLY A 160 10.81 -13.91 19.32
C GLY A 160 10.34 -14.98 20.32
N LYS A 161 9.58 -14.60 21.33
CA LYS A 161 9.03 -15.50 22.36
C LYS A 161 7.60 -15.97 22.04
N THR A 162 7.12 -15.70 20.83
CA THR A 162 5.79 -16.08 20.37
C THR A 162 5.87 -16.82 19.03
N HIS A 163 4.77 -17.42 18.61
CA HIS A 163 4.62 -18.02 17.27
C HIS A 163 4.58 -16.99 16.12
N ILE A 164 4.63 -15.68 16.41
CA ILE A 164 4.74 -14.65 15.38
C ILE A 164 6.21 -14.55 14.97
N ARG A 165 6.55 -15.14 13.82
CA ARG A 165 7.90 -15.13 13.27
C ARG A 165 8.35 -13.74 12.84
N HIS A 166 7.43 -12.97 12.27
CA HIS A 166 7.64 -11.57 11.93
C HIS A 166 6.29 -10.87 11.83
N TRP A 167 6.27 -9.60 12.22
CA TRP A 167 5.09 -8.75 12.13
C TRP A 167 5.35 -7.60 11.17
N PHE A 168 4.64 -7.62 10.05
CA PHE A 168 4.57 -6.54 9.08
C PHE A 168 3.39 -5.60 9.39
N ALA A 169 3.60 -4.29 9.41
CA ALA A 169 2.53 -3.36 9.72
C ALA A 169 2.47 -2.12 8.83
N MET A 170 1.27 -1.71 8.43
CA MET A 170 1.04 -0.35 7.91
C MET A 170 1.05 0.66 9.07
N ASN A 171 1.35 1.93 8.78
CA ASN A 171 1.35 3.02 9.76
C ASN A 171 2.20 2.70 11.01
N CYS A 172 3.43 2.22 10.88
CA CYS A 172 4.20 1.87 12.07
C CYS A 172 4.50 3.08 12.95
N ASN A 173 4.41 2.91 14.26
CA ASN A 173 4.83 3.88 15.26
C ASN A 173 5.85 3.27 16.23
N LYS A 174 6.95 2.72 15.67
CA LYS A 174 8.08 2.21 16.47
C LYS A 174 9.42 2.60 15.84
N ASN A 175 10.31 3.19 16.65
CA ASN A 175 11.63 3.69 16.23
C ASN A 175 12.65 2.58 15.98
N GLU A 176 12.48 1.43 16.62
CA GLU A 176 13.40 0.30 16.54
C GLU A 176 12.83 -0.79 15.64
N TRP A 177 13.37 -0.84 14.43
CA TRP A 177 13.22 -1.96 13.52
C TRP A 177 13.87 -3.18 14.16
N SER A 178 13.06 -4.11 14.63
CA SER A 178 13.57 -5.36 15.18
C SER A 178 13.65 -6.41 14.07
N LYS A 179 14.43 -7.47 14.32
CA LYS A 179 14.42 -8.69 13.49
C LYS A 179 13.00 -9.28 13.31
N TYR A 180 12.04 -8.85 14.13
CA TYR A 180 10.68 -9.39 14.21
C TYR A 180 9.60 -8.38 13.80
N PHE A 181 9.94 -7.15 13.41
CA PHE A 181 8.96 -6.12 13.03
C PHE A 181 9.44 -5.25 11.87
N SER A 182 8.58 -5.08 10.85
CA SER A 182 8.84 -4.21 9.71
C SER A 182 7.59 -3.46 9.28
N CYS A 183 7.73 -2.23 8.79
CA CYS A 183 6.64 -1.58 8.08
C CYS A 183 6.46 -2.13 6.66
N ILE A 184 5.21 -2.11 6.26
CA ILE A 184 4.78 -2.26 4.87
C ILE A 184 4.02 -0.99 4.45
N PRO A 185 4.06 -0.65 3.16
CA PRO A 185 3.44 0.57 2.68
C PRO A 185 1.92 0.48 2.62
N GLN A 186 1.24 1.58 2.90
CA GLN A 186 -0.20 1.71 2.72
C GLN A 186 -0.58 1.85 1.23
N GLY A 187 0.29 2.47 0.42
CA GLY A 187 0.07 2.63 -1.01
C GLY A 187 -1.03 3.64 -1.36
N ILE A 188 -1.61 3.52 -2.55
CA ILE A 188 -2.77 4.32 -2.98
C ILE A 188 -4.05 3.84 -2.29
N SER A 189 -5.05 4.72 -2.22
CA SER A 189 -6.33 4.35 -1.62
C SER A 189 -7.08 3.31 -2.45
N GLN A 190 -7.71 2.36 -1.77
CA GLN A 190 -8.59 1.34 -2.37
C GLN A 190 -10.06 1.79 -2.48
N TRP A 191 -10.41 2.92 -1.87
CA TRP A 191 -11.80 3.33 -1.65
C TRP A 191 -12.37 4.24 -2.73
N ALA A 192 -11.57 4.61 -3.74
CA ALA A 192 -12.06 5.30 -4.93
C ALA A 192 -11.26 4.87 -6.19
N ASN A 193 -11.31 5.69 -7.23
CA ASN A 193 -10.71 5.40 -8.53
C ASN A 193 -9.23 5.82 -8.63
N GLN A 194 -8.51 5.98 -7.51
CA GLN A 194 -7.12 6.47 -7.46
C GLN A 194 -6.21 5.66 -8.39
N ARG A 195 -6.24 4.33 -8.29
CA ARG A 195 -5.43 3.43 -9.13
C ARG A 195 -5.52 3.77 -10.62
N TYR A 196 -6.73 4.03 -11.08
CA TYR A 196 -7.02 4.31 -12.47
C TYR A 196 -6.55 5.71 -12.88
N TYR A 197 -6.82 6.73 -12.07
CA TYR A 197 -6.35 8.08 -12.36
C TYR A 197 -4.82 8.18 -12.34
N VAL A 198 -4.16 7.50 -11.40
CA VAL A 198 -2.69 7.40 -11.38
C VAL A 198 -2.20 6.70 -12.66
N GLN A 199 -2.85 5.63 -13.10
CA GLN A 199 -2.50 4.93 -14.34
C GLN A 199 -2.59 5.83 -15.57
N MET A 200 -3.65 6.62 -15.71
CA MET A 200 -3.81 7.55 -16.84
C MET A 200 -2.70 8.58 -16.88
N ALA A 201 -2.31 9.08 -15.71
CA ALA A 201 -1.31 10.13 -15.62
C ALA A 201 0.11 9.63 -15.91
N SER A 202 0.52 8.44 -15.44
CA SER A 202 1.91 7.94 -15.52
C SER A 202 2.44 7.61 -16.91
N GLY A 203 1.59 7.44 -17.94
CA GLY A 203 2.03 7.19 -19.32
C GLY A 203 2.54 5.78 -19.66
N LYS A 204 3.23 5.63 -20.81
CA LYS A 204 3.58 4.30 -21.42
C LYS A 204 4.72 3.56 -20.70
N ASN A 205 5.64 4.28 -20.09
CA ASN A 205 6.82 3.72 -19.44
C ASN A 205 6.78 4.10 -17.96
N ASP A 206 7.03 3.15 -17.07
CA ASP A 206 7.18 3.38 -15.63
C ASP A 206 8.45 4.18 -15.27
N SER A 207 9.07 4.88 -16.23
CA SER A 207 10.12 5.84 -15.94
C SER A 207 9.49 7.08 -15.28
N PHE A 208 9.86 7.34 -14.05
CA PHE A 208 9.45 8.45 -13.17
C PHE A 208 9.51 9.83 -13.82
N PHE A 209 10.25 9.96 -14.92
CA PHE A 209 10.44 11.20 -15.67
C PHE A 209 9.52 11.37 -16.88
N ASN A 210 8.81 10.32 -17.34
CA ASN A 210 8.04 10.35 -18.60
C ASN A 210 6.55 10.06 -18.39
N THR A 211 5.92 10.79 -17.48
CA THR A 211 4.46 10.88 -17.49
C THR A 211 4.04 11.88 -18.58
N TYR A 212 2.93 11.64 -19.29
CA TYR A 212 2.46 12.58 -20.33
C TYR A 212 2.09 13.96 -19.76
N LEU A 213 1.92 14.04 -18.45
CA LEU A 213 1.52 15.24 -17.73
C LEU A 213 2.71 15.98 -17.09
N LYS A 214 3.93 15.45 -17.17
CA LYS A 214 5.09 16.00 -16.48
C LYS A 214 5.61 17.25 -17.18
N LEU A 215 5.18 18.42 -16.72
CA LEU A 215 5.66 19.71 -17.21
C LEU A 215 6.53 20.50 -16.22
N ASN A 216 6.45 20.18 -14.92
CA ASN A 216 7.19 20.88 -13.86
C ASN A 216 6.92 22.40 -13.78
N ASP A 217 5.66 22.83 -13.96
CA ASP A 217 5.27 24.25 -13.90
C ASP A 217 5.42 24.85 -12.50
N TYR A 218 5.35 24.01 -11.46
CA TYR A 218 5.38 24.44 -10.06
C TYR A 218 6.56 23.83 -9.32
N TRP A 219 7.23 24.64 -8.50
CA TRP A 219 8.24 24.13 -7.56
C TRP A 219 7.59 23.22 -6.52
N LEU A 220 6.48 23.68 -5.94
CA LEU A 220 5.84 23.01 -4.82
C LEU A 220 4.33 22.96 -5.01
N LEU A 221 3.71 21.83 -4.66
CA LEU A 221 2.26 21.69 -4.50
C LEU A 221 1.92 21.46 -3.03
N THR A 222 0.99 22.24 -2.51
CA THR A 222 0.36 22.05 -1.21
C THR A 222 -1.12 21.77 -1.41
N SER A 223 -1.54 20.53 -1.17
CA SER A 223 -2.94 20.14 -1.23
C SER A 223 -3.25 19.02 -0.24
N PHE A 224 -3.76 19.37 0.94
CA PHE A 224 -4.26 18.44 1.96
C PHE A 224 -5.45 19.03 2.71
N ASN A 225 -6.32 18.16 3.21
CA ASN A 225 -7.20 18.51 4.32
C ASN A 225 -6.41 18.74 5.64
N VAL A 226 -6.42 19.98 6.13
CA VAL A 226 -5.78 20.39 7.39
C VAL A 226 -6.41 19.68 8.61
N ALA A 227 -7.72 19.43 8.59
CA ALA A 227 -8.45 18.86 9.73
C ALA A 227 -8.00 17.43 10.09
N MET A 228 -7.37 16.71 9.16
CA MET A 228 -6.91 15.34 9.40
C MET A 228 -5.70 15.26 10.35
N ASN A 229 -4.94 16.35 10.50
CA ASN A 229 -3.86 16.46 11.49
C ASN A 229 -3.55 17.96 11.72
N PRO A 230 -4.38 18.67 12.48
CA PRO A 230 -4.24 20.13 12.60
C PRO A 230 -2.89 20.57 13.19
N GLN A 231 -2.34 19.77 14.11
CA GLN A 231 -1.07 20.06 14.79
C GLN A 231 0.09 20.22 13.82
N ILE A 232 0.17 19.36 12.79
CA ILE A 232 1.22 19.43 11.77
C ILE A 232 0.74 20.22 10.55
N ARG A 233 -0.47 19.93 10.05
CA ARG A 233 -0.91 20.46 8.75
C ARG A 233 -1.19 21.95 8.79
N GLN A 234 -1.61 22.53 9.92
CA GLN A 234 -1.88 23.97 9.99
C GLN A 234 -0.59 24.80 9.82
N SER A 235 0.50 24.40 10.48
CA SER A 235 1.78 25.12 10.37
C SER A 235 2.33 25.02 8.95
N VAL A 236 2.26 23.84 8.33
CA VAL A 236 2.71 23.62 6.95
C VAL A 236 1.85 24.38 5.94
N TRP A 237 0.53 24.42 6.14
CA TRP A 237 -0.37 25.22 5.30
C TRP A 237 -0.04 26.70 5.41
N ASN A 238 0.15 27.21 6.63
CA ASN A 238 0.53 28.60 6.85
C ASN A 238 1.86 28.92 6.17
N LEU A 239 2.89 28.08 6.36
CA LEU A 239 4.20 28.25 5.73
C LEU A 239 4.12 28.32 4.20
N THR A 240 3.31 27.44 3.59
CA THR A 240 3.28 27.24 2.13
C THR A 240 2.26 28.06 1.38
N CYS A 241 1.12 28.40 1.99
CA CYS A 241 0.01 29.08 1.32
C CYS A 241 -0.18 30.53 1.75
N TYR A 242 0.27 30.90 2.95
CA TYR A 242 0.16 32.26 3.48
C TYR A 242 1.52 32.89 3.82
N GLY A 243 2.55 32.08 4.00
CA GLY A 243 3.86 32.48 4.45
C GLY A 243 4.89 32.58 3.33
N ARG A 244 6.15 32.43 3.71
CA ARG A 244 7.32 32.70 2.84
C ARG A 244 7.43 31.81 1.59
N LEU A 245 6.72 30.67 1.53
CA LEU A 245 6.76 29.81 0.34
C LEU A 245 5.56 30.01 -0.60
N LYS A 246 4.67 30.97 -0.32
CA LYS A 246 3.48 31.25 -1.13
C LYS A 246 3.77 31.51 -2.60
N SER A 247 4.87 32.20 -2.92
CA SER A 247 5.22 32.54 -4.31
C SER A 247 5.67 31.35 -5.15
N ILE A 248 6.12 30.26 -4.52
CA ILE A 248 6.62 29.06 -5.19
C ILE A 248 5.70 27.84 -5.02
N SER A 249 4.68 27.96 -4.17
CA SER A 249 3.73 26.91 -3.86
C SER A 249 2.39 27.12 -4.56
N LYS A 250 1.93 26.10 -5.26
CA LYS A 250 0.55 26.01 -5.73
C LYS A 250 -0.30 25.41 -4.62
N CYS A 251 -1.24 26.19 -4.09
CA CYS A 251 -2.12 25.75 -3.01
C CYS A 251 -3.53 25.45 -3.48
N HIS A 252 -4.06 24.30 -3.09
CA HIS A 252 -5.45 23.89 -3.35
C HIS A 252 -6.05 23.24 -2.11
N PHE A 253 -7.27 23.65 -1.73
CA PHE A 253 -8.02 22.88 -0.74
C PHE A 253 -8.62 21.65 -1.41
N GLU A 254 -8.61 20.53 -0.69
CA GLU A 254 -9.07 19.23 -1.20
C GLU A 254 -10.54 19.24 -1.63
N LYS A 255 -11.37 20.10 -1.01
CA LYS A 255 -12.79 20.28 -1.37
C LYS A 255 -13.02 21.08 -2.65
N ASP A 256 -12.02 21.80 -3.16
CA ASP A 256 -12.17 22.70 -4.31
C ASP A 256 -11.83 22.00 -5.64
N MET A 257 -11.45 20.72 -5.61
CA MET A 257 -10.85 20.05 -6.76
C MET A 257 -11.26 18.57 -6.85
N ASN A 258 -11.63 18.12 -8.06
CA ASN A 258 -11.84 16.70 -8.31
C ASN A 258 -10.49 15.94 -8.38
N LEU A 259 -10.55 14.62 -8.19
CA LEU A 259 -9.34 13.77 -8.11
C LEU A 259 -8.45 13.83 -9.36
N TRP A 260 -9.03 13.92 -10.56
CA TRP A 260 -8.25 14.01 -11.79
C TRP A 260 -7.47 15.32 -11.87
N SER A 261 -8.13 16.45 -11.59
CA SER A 261 -7.48 17.75 -11.52
C SER A 261 -6.34 17.76 -10.49
N LEU A 262 -6.54 17.14 -9.33
CA LEU A 262 -5.47 17.01 -8.32
C LEU A 262 -4.27 16.26 -8.87
N TYR A 263 -4.47 15.14 -9.56
CA TYR A 263 -3.38 14.34 -10.11
C TYR A 263 -2.64 15.04 -11.25
N VAL A 264 -3.35 15.84 -12.06
CA VAL A 264 -2.72 16.73 -13.04
C VAL A 264 -1.78 17.72 -12.33
N HIS A 265 -2.22 18.36 -11.24
CA HIS A 265 -1.37 19.27 -10.47
C HIS A 265 -0.19 18.55 -9.80
N ILE A 266 -0.39 17.35 -9.25
CA ILE A 266 0.70 16.53 -8.70
C ILE A 266 1.74 16.26 -9.78
N ALA A 267 1.33 15.72 -10.93
CA ALA A 267 2.23 15.39 -12.02
C ALA A 267 2.98 16.61 -12.57
N ARG A 268 2.33 17.78 -12.61
CA ARG A 268 2.91 19.05 -13.09
C ARG A 268 3.83 19.74 -12.08
N SER A 269 3.92 19.25 -10.85
CA SER A 269 4.79 19.82 -9.80
C SER A 269 6.13 19.10 -9.72
N LYS A 270 7.19 19.79 -9.30
CA LYS A 270 8.47 19.14 -8.98
C LYS A 270 8.35 18.40 -7.64
N PHE A 271 7.90 19.11 -6.61
CA PHE A 271 7.72 18.59 -5.26
C PHE A 271 6.26 18.67 -4.81
N VAL A 272 5.86 17.75 -3.93
CA VAL A 272 4.52 17.76 -3.30
C VAL A 272 4.67 17.61 -1.79
N ILE A 273 4.01 18.47 -1.03
CA ILE A 273 3.99 18.41 0.43
C ILE A 273 3.05 17.29 0.89
N SER A 274 3.60 16.32 1.63
CA SER A 274 2.88 15.13 2.13
C SER A 274 3.05 14.93 3.65
N PRO A 275 2.49 15.83 4.47
CA PRO A 275 2.52 15.71 5.93
C PRO A 275 1.59 14.60 6.42
N PRO A 276 1.94 13.95 7.55
CA PRO A 276 1.10 12.97 8.21
C PRO A 276 -0.37 13.42 8.31
N GLY A 277 -1.27 12.47 8.13
CA GLY A 277 -2.71 12.64 8.34
C GLY A 277 -3.09 12.08 9.71
N LYS A 278 -4.18 11.31 9.73
CA LYS A 278 -4.54 10.51 10.91
C LYS A 278 -3.49 9.46 11.22
N GLY A 279 -2.96 8.81 10.18
CA GLY A 279 -1.78 7.94 10.24
C GLY A 279 -0.48 8.64 9.81
N LEU A 280 0.64 7.98 10.07
CA LEU A 280 1.97 8.46 9.66
C LEU A 280 2.22 8.28 8.16
N ASP A 281 1.74 7.17 7.58
CA ASP A 281 1.79 6.94 6.13
C ASP A 281 0.60 7.64 5.46
N CYS A 282 0.81 8.12 4.23
CA CYS A 282 -0.17 8.90 3.50
C CYS A 282 -0.29 8.38 2.07
N HIS A 283 -1.53 8.15 1.61
CA HIS A 283 -1.80 7.82 0.21
C HIS A 283 -1.13 8.79 -0.75
N ARG A 284 -1.13 10.09 -0.41
CA ARG A 284 -0.50 11.14 -1.23
C ARG A 284 0.98 10.90 -1.50
N THR A 285 1.72 10.35 -0.54
CA THR A 285 3.15 10.07 -0.73
C THR A 285 3.33 9.09 -1.89
N TRP A 286 2.55 8.01 -1.89
CA TRP A 286 2.57 6.98 -2.93
C TRP A 286 2.04 7.51 -4.27
N GLU A 287 0.91 8.23 -4.26
CA GLU A 287 0.34 8.89 -5.45
C GLU A 287 1.37 9.82 -6.11
N THR A 288 2.07 10.62 -5.31
CA THR A 288 3.11 11.54 -5.78
C THR A 288 4.24 10.79 -6.48
N LEU A 289 4.72 9.69 -5.88
CA LEU A 289 5.77 8.85 -6.47
C LEU A 289 5.32 8.24 -7.80
N TYR A 290 4.10 7.70 -7.86
CA TYR A 290 3.57 7.11 -9.10
C TYR A 290 3.32 8.14 -10.21
N LEU A 291 3.10 9.40 -9.85
CA LEU A 291 2.88 10.51 -10.78
C LEU A 291 4.18 11.22 -11.19
N GLY A 292 5.34 10.69 -10.80
CA GLY A 292 6.65 11.18 -11.21
C GLY A 292 7.11 12.45 -10.48
N SER A 293 6.44 12.81 -9.38
CA SER A 293 6.80 13.95 -8.54
C SER A 293 7.49 13.48 -7.27
N ILE A 294 8.15 14.40 -6.57
CA ILE A 294 8.96 14.07 -5.40
C ILE A 294 8.19 14.49 -4.13
N PRO A 295 7.71 13.55 -3.31
CA PRO A 295 7.06 13.90 -2.06
C PRO A 295 8.09 14.45 -1.06
N ILE A 296 7.68 15.47 -0.32
CA ILE A 296 8.36 15.97 0.87
C ILE A 296 7.57 15.52 2.09
N VAL A 297 8.18 14.70 2.95
CA VAL A 297 7.57 14.09 4.13
C VAL A 297 8.31 14.51 5.39
N LEU A 298 7.63 14.44 6.53
CA LEU A 298 8.24 14.63 7.84
C LEU A 298 8.96 13.35 8.27
N SER A 299 10.16 13.48 8.85
CA SER A 299 10.89 12.35 9.43
C SER A 299 10.12 11.75 10.59
N THR A 300 9.87 10.44 10.51
CA THR A 300 9.10 9.66 11.49
C THR A 300 9.61 8.21 11.53
N THR A 301 8.92 7.36 12.29
CA THR A 301 9.19 5.92 12.39
C THR A 301 9.10 5.16 11.07
N ILE A 302 8.43 5.71 10.05
CA ILE A 302 8.23 5.05 8.75
C ILE A 302 9.27 5.41 7.70
N ASP A 303 10.31 6.19 8.03
CA ASP A 303 11.33 6.68 7.08
C ASP A 303 11.94 5.56 6.22
N SER A 304 12.11 4.36 6.78
CA SER A 304 12.70 3.22 6.06
C SER A 304 11.83 2.69 4.91
N LEU A 305 10.51 2.95 4.91
CA LEU A 305 9.63 2.64 3.77
C LEU A 305 10.11 3.39 2.51
N PHE A 306 10.63 4.60 2.69
CA PHE A 306 11.05 5.50 1.63
C PHE A 306 12.52 5.32 1.24
N GLN A 307 13.24 4.38 1.88
CA GLN A 307 14.64 4.13 1.58
C GLN A 307 14.81 3.77 0.10
N ARG A 308 15.75 4.46 -0.57
CA ARG A 308 16.03 4.33 -2.02
C ARG A 308 14.85 4.70 -2.93
N LEU A 309 13.82 5.37 -2.43
CA LEU A 309 12.82 6.04 -3.26
C LEU A 309 13.12 7.55 -3.35
N PRO A 310 12.67 8.25 -4.40
CA PRO A 310 12.86 9.69 -4.53
C PRO A 310 11.90 10.44 -3.60
N VAL A 311 12.21 10.43 -2.29
CA VAL A 311 11.44 11.09 -1.23
C VAL A 311 12.38 12.04 -0.48
N VAL A 312 11.92 13.26 -0.23
CA VAL A 312 12.64 14.22 0.61
C VAL A 312 12.11 14.10 2.02
N ILE A 313 12.93 13.59 2.94
CA ILE A 313 12.58 13.48 4.36
C ILE A 313 13.17 14.69 5.08
N VAL A 314 12.31 15.50 5.69
CA VAL A 314 12.72 16.69 6.46
C VAL A 314 12.45 16.49 7.95
N LYS A 315 13.32 17.00 8.83
CA LYS A 315 13.05 16.97 10.28
C LYS A 315 11.99 17.99 10.69
N ASN A 316 11.89 19.09 9.93
CA ASN A 316 10.82 20.08 10.05
C ASN A 316 10.57 20.72 8.67
N TYR A 317 9.35 21.19 8.43
CA TYR A 317 9.01 21.84 7.16
C TYR A 317 9.63 23.23 7.01
N GLU A 318 10.09 23.85 8.12
CA GLU A 318 10.77 25.14 8.11
C GLU A 318 12.15 25.13 7.43
N GLN A 319 12.72 23.95 7.19
CA GLN A 319 13.93 23.80 6.36
C GLN A 319 13.70 24.12 4.89
N ILE A 320 12.44 24.11 4.44
CA ILE A 320 12.12 24.25 3.03
C ILE A 320 12.28 25.72 2.61
N THR A 321 13.15 25.95 1.64
CA THR A 321 13.35 27.21 0.92
C THR A 321 13.45 26.92 -0.57
N LEU A 322 13.39 27.95 -1.43
CA LEU A 322 13.60 27.76 -2.87
C LEU A 322 14.99 27.17 -3.17
N GLU A 323 16.02 27.67 -2.49
CA GLU A 323 17.40 27.17 -2.63
C GLU A 323 17.50 25.69 -2.22
N PHE A 324 16.88 25.31 -1.10
CA PHE A 324 16.80 23.93 -0.64
C PHE A 324 16.16 23.04 -1.72
N LEU A 325 15.04 23.47 -2.30
CA LEU A 325 14.34 22.72 -3.35
C LEU A 325 15.16 22.60 -4.64
N GLN A 326 15.82 23.68 -5.07
CA GLN A 326 16.69 23.69 -6.24
C GLN A 326 17.84 22.69 -6.09
N LYS A 327 18.60 22.80 -5.01
CA LYS A 327 19.73 21.91 -4.71
C LYS A 327 19.28 20.46 -4.57
N THR A 328 18.14 20.23 -3.90
CA THR A 328 17.57 18.89 -3.75
C THR A 328 17.18 18.30 -5.10
N TYR A 329 16.53 19.08 -5.96
CA TYR A 329 16.09 18.64 -7.28
C TYR A 329 17.26 18.24 -8.17
N GLU A 330 18.33 19.04 -8.20
CA GLU A 330 19.56 18.71 -8.94
C GLU A 330 20.21 17.42 -8.44
N ASN A 331 20.23 17.20 -7.12
CA ASN A 331 20.80 16.01 -6.53
C ASN A 331 19.98 14.74 -6.78
N MET A 332 18.69 14.84 -7.11
CA MET A 332 17.85 13.67 -7.42
C MET A 332 18.32 12.96 -8.70
N PHE A 333 18.79 13.70 -9.71
CA PHE A 333 19.29 13.12 -10.96
C PHE A 333 20.63 12.39 -10.82
N LYS A 334 21.35 12.61 -9.72
CA LYS A 334 22.64 11.96 -9.43
C LYS A 334 22.46 10.64 -8.67
N GLN A 335 21.26 10.37 -8.17
CA GLN A 335 20.97 9.22 -7.31
C GLN A 335 20.42 8.04 -8.09
N LYS A 336 20.72 6.83 -7.61
CA LYS A 336 20.10 5.59 -8.10
C LYS A 336 18.97 5.17 -7.17
N PHE A 337 17.74 5.24 -7.66
CA PHE A 337 16.55 4.81 -6.92
C PHE A 337 16.20 3.34 -7.20
N ASP A 338 15.55 2.71 -6.23
CA ASP A 338 15.00 1.37 -6.30
C ASP A 338 13.48 1.43 -6.34
N TYR A 339 12.96 1.56 -7.56
CA TYR A 339 11.53 1.69 -7.82
C TYR A 339 10.75 0.38 -7.70
N SER A 340 11.44 -0.76 -7.57
CA SER A 340 10.78 -2.05 -7.33
C SER A 340 9.89 -2.02 -6.06
N ARG A 341 10.27 -1.18 -5.09
CA ARG A 341 9.53 -0.92 -3.83
C ARG A 341 8.15 -0.31 -4.01
N LEU A 342 7.83 0.23 -5.18
CA LEU A 342 6.51 0.76 -5.51
C LEU A 342 5.53 -0.33 -5.97
N TYR A 343 5.98 -1.57 -6.06
CA TYR A 343 5.18 -2.67 -6.59
C TYR A 343 5.01 -3.77 -5.55
N LYS A 344 3.82 -4.37 -5.55
CA LYS A 344 3.43 -5.49 -4.69
C LYS A 344 4.49 -6.59 -4.63
N GLN A 345 5.10 -6.92 -5.77
CA GLN A 345 6.06 -8.03 -5.90
C GLN A 345 7.25 -7.90 -4.96
N TYR A 346 7.81 -6.69 -4.81
CA TYR A 346 8.94 -6.46 -3.91
C TYR A 346 8.60 -6.83 -2.47
N TRP A 347 7.42 -6.38 -2.00
CA TRP A 347 6.97 -6.63 -0.65
C TRP A 347 6.55 -8.09 -0.44
N GLN A 348 5.91 -8.70 -1.43
CA GLN A 348 5.59 -10.11 -1.42
C GLN A 348 6.87 -10.96 -1.25
N GLN A 349 7.91 -10.71 -2.05
CA GLN A 349 9.20 -11.40 -1.91
C GLN A 349 9.82 -11.17 -0.53
N ARG A 350 9.75 -9.95 -0.01
CA ARG A 350 10.24 -9.62 1.34
C ARG A 350 9.48 -10.39 2.43
N ILE A 351 8.16 -10.53 2.30
CA ILE A 351 7.30 -11.29 3.23
C ILE A 351 7.60 -12.79 3.11
N ASP A 352 7.67 -13.31 1.89
CA ASP A 352 7.92 -14.72 1.61
C ASP A 352 9.30 -15.18 2.08
N ASN A 353 10.28 -14.27 2.21
CA ASN A 353 11.58 -14.58 2.80
C ASN A 353 11.50 -14.97 4.29
N TYR A 354 10.40 -14.67 4.98
CA TYR A 354 10.14 -15.15 6.33
C TYR A 354 9.45 -16.52 6.36
N ARG A 355 9.02 -17.06 5.22
CA ARG A 355 8.57 -18.46 5.13
C ARG A 355 9.79 -19.40 5.25
N SER A 356 9.60 -20.55 5.87
CA SER A 356 10.67 -21.52 6.15
C SER A 356 10.93 -22.45 4.96
N GLY A 357 12.19 -22.84 4.74
CA GLY A 357 12.58 -23.90 3.81
C GLY A 357 12.12 -23.66 2.36
N ASN A 358 11.50 -24.68 1.77
CA ASN A 358 11.04 -24.69 0.37
C ASN A 358 9.76 -23.88 0.12
N MET A 359 9.18 -23.23 1.15
CA MET A 359 7.95 -22.42 1.02
C MET A 359 8.18 -21.00 0.46
N LYS A 360 9.42 -20.66 0.09
CA LYS A 360 9.73 -19.35 -0.53
C LYS A 360 9.00 -19.23 -1.86
N ASN A 361 8.30 -18.11 -2.06
CA ASN A 361 7.48 -17.81 -3.24
C ASN A 361 6.27 -18.74 -3.46
N LEU A 362 5.82 -19.46 -2.44
CA LEU A 362 4.60 -20.26 -2.48
C LEU A 362 3.44 -19.54 -1.77
N GLN A 363 2.21 -19.82 -2.21
CA GLN A 363 0.99 -19.41 -1.52
C GLN A 363 0.33 -20.64 -0.91
N ILE A 364 -0.10 -20.50 0.35
CA ILE A 364 -0.98 -21.48 0.97
C ILE A 364 -2.40 -20.97 0.76
N LYS A 365 -3.28 -21.80 0.21
CA LYS A 365 -4.70 -21.49 0.05
C LYS A 365 -5.49 -22.39 0.97
N TYR A 366 -6.42 -21.80 1.71
CA TYR A 366 -7.27 -22.53 2.64
C TYR A 366 -8.71 -22.61 2.09
N HIS A 367 -9.35 -23.74 2.32
CA HIS A 367 -10.74 -23.97 1.95
C HIS A 367 -11.47 -24.59 3.15
N LEU A 368 -12.53 -23.94 3.62
CA LEU A 368 -13.41 -24.54 4.61
C LEU A 368 -14.24 -25.64 3.94
N LYS A 369 -14.36 -26.81 4.59
CA LYS A 369 -15.32 -27.81 4.17
C LYS A 369 -16.70 -27.36 4.61
N ALA A 370 -17.67 -27.38 3.70
CA ALA A 370 -19.05 -27.13 4.07
C ALA A 370 -19.45 -28.14 5.15
N LYS A 371 -19.89 -27.67 6.32
CA LYS A 371 -20.54 -28.54 7.29
C LYS A 371 -21.77 -29.09 6.59
N VAL A 372 -21.82 -30.40 6.35
CA VAL A 372 -23.04 -31.05 5.90
C VAL A 372 -24.03 -30.91 7.04
N THR A 373 -24.88 -29.89 6.99
CA THR A 373 -26.07 -29.83 7.84
C THR A 373 -27.00 -30.94 7.36
N THR A 374 -26.83 -32.13 7.93
CA THR A 374 -27.88 -33.13 7.96
C THR A 374 -29.01 -32.54 8.79
N TRP A 375 -30.03 -32.02 8.12
CA TRP A 375 -31.33 -31.80 8.74
C TRP A 375 -31.85 -33.19 9.11
N ILE A 376 -31.82 -33.51 10.40
CA ILE A 376 -32.49 -34.69 10.98
C ILE A 376 -33.94 -34.30 11.25
#